data_AF-R8MQX9-F1
#
_entry.id   AF-R8MQX9-F1
#
_cell.length_a   1.000
_cell.length_b   1.000
_cell.length_c   1.000
_cell.angle_alpha   90.00
_cell.angle_beta   90.00
_cell.angle_gamma   90.00
#
_symmetry.space_group_name_H-M   'P 1'
#
loop_
_entity.id
_entity.type
_entity.pdbx_description
1 polymer ?
#
loop_
_entity_poly.entity_id
_entity_poly.type
_entity_poly.pdbx_seq_one_letter_code
_entity_poly.pdbx_strand_id
1 'polypeptide(L)' 'MEENVEQPILLFVDTDEKGNIINSIAGESIVPNVNYGFLFEVKTWDIPINIDKYLIQEGKLVKKTEMIQDGSNSEVPQ' A
#
# COMPACT_ATOMS: atom_id res chain seq x y z
N MET A 1 -19.25 -15.81 24.24
CA MET A 1 -18.76 -15.81 22.86
C MET A 1 -17.42 -15.10 22.92
N GLU A 2 -16.31 -15.83 22.78
CA GLU A 2 -15.01 -15.18 22.60
C GLU A 2 -15.07 -14.49 21.24
N GLU A 3 -15.11 -13.15 21.25
CA GLU A 3 -14.85 -12.38 20.04
C GLU A 3 -13.42 -12.73 19.63
N ASN A 4 -13.25 -13.46 18.53
CA ASN A 4 -11.96 -13.57 17.87
C ASN A 4 -11.61 -12.17 17.37
N VAL A 5 -10.96 -11.38 18.24
CA VAL A 5 -10.39 -10.09 17.85
C VAL A 5 -9.26 -10.42 16.89
N GLU A 6 -9.53 -10.33 15.59
CA GLU A 6 -8.49 -10.39 14.58
C GLU A 6 -7.47 -9.31 14.93
N GLN A 7 -6.26 -9.73 15.32
CA GLN A 7 -5.20 -8.79 15.65
C GLN A 7 -4.83 -8.01 14.40
N PRO A 8 -4.64 -6.68 14.49
CA PRO A 8 -4.23 -5.89 13.35
C PRO A 8 -2.88 -6.39 12.84
N ILE A 9 -2.76 -6.48 11.52
CA ILE A 9 -1.50 -6.80 10.85
C ILE A 9 -0.68 -5.52 10.83
N LEU A 10 0.51 -5.57 11.41
CA LEU A 10 1.48 -4.48 11.28
C LEU A 10 2.07 -4.50 9.88
N LEU A 11 2.13 -3.34 9.23
CA LEU A 11 2.70 -3.13 7.91
C LEU A 11 3.76 -2.03 8.02
N PHE A 12 5.02 -2.40 7.88
CA PHE A 12 6.15 -1.49 7.83
C PHE A 12 6.50 -1.23 6.37
N VAL A 13 6.68 0.02 6.00
CA VAL A 13 6.93 0.41 4.61
C VAL A 13 8.00 1.48 4.54
N ASP A 14 8.78 1.40 3.47
CA ASP A 14 9.78 2.39 3.09
C ASP A 14 9.47 2.93 1.70
N THR A 15 9.76 4.22 1.49
CA THR A 15 9.36 4.93 0.27
C THR A 15 10.47 5.75 -0.35
N ASP A 16 10.38 5.98 -1.64
CA ASP A 16 11.17 7.00 -2.32
C ASP A 16 10.69 8.44 -1.99
N GLU A 17 11.39 9.44 -2.53
CA GLU A 17 11.05 10.87 -2.37
C GLU A 17 9.67 11.26 -2.94
N LYS A 18 9.06 10.40 -3.77
CA LYS A 18 7.75 10.60 -4.37
C LYS A 18 6.64 9.85 -3.61
N GLY A 19 6.99 9.14 -2.54
CA GLY A 19 6.06 8.34 -1.76
C GLY A 19 5.76 6.95 -2.36
N ASN A 20 6.48 6.52 -3.40
CA ASN A 20 6.33 5.16 -3.91
C ASN A 20 6.96 4.17 -2.93
N ILE A 21 6.22 3.12 -2.60
CA ILE A 21 6.70 2.05 -1.72
C ILE A 21 7.77 1.26 -2.46
N ILE A 22 9.00 1.26 -1.91
CA ILE A 22 10.15 0.51 -2.44
C ILE A 22 10.41 -0.77 -1.67
N ASN A 23 9.97 -0.82 -0.41
CA ASN A 23 10.09 -1.99 0.45
C ASN A 23 8.91 -2.03 1.44
N SER A 24 8.42 -3.23 1.74
CA SER A 24 7.33 -3.43 2.68
C SER A 24 7.43 -4.78 3.37
N ILE A 25 7.10 -4.84 4.66
CA ILE A 25 6.99 -6.07 5.42
C ILE A 25 5.75 -6.04 6.29
N ALA A 26 5.07 -7.17 6.40
CA ALA A 26 3.84 -7.29 7.17
C ALA A 26 3.85 -8.48 8.12
N GLY A 27 3.10 -8.36 9.23
CA GLY A 27 3.00 -9.38 10.27
C GLY A 27 4.17 -9.34 11.26
N GLU A 28 4.61 -10.51 11.72
CA GLU A 28 5.59 -10.66 12.82
C GLU A 28 7.05 -10.74 12.34
N SER A 29 7.30 -10.61 11.05
CA SER A 29 8.66 -10.73 10.51
C SER A 29 9.41 -9.41 10.68
N ILE A 30 10.48 -9.43 11.49
CA ILE A 30 11.43 -8.31 11.60
C ILE A 30 12.65 -8.64 10.75
N VAL A 31 12.94 -7.81 9.75
CA VAL A 31 14.20 -7.91 9.00
C VAL A 31 15.26 -7.09 9.74
N PRO A 32 16.32 -7.71 10.29
CA PRO A 32 17.35 -6.99 11.00
C PRO A 32 18.08 -6.04 10.06
N ASN A 33 18.50 -4.89 10.60
CA ASN A 33 19.23 -3.84 9.88
C ASN A 33 18.47 -3.17 8.71
N VAL A 34 17.15 -3.33 8.65
CA VAL A 34 16.30 -2.55 7.74
C VAL A 34 15.58 -1.48 8.55
N ASN A 35 15.60 -0.25 8.05
CA ASN A 35 14.85 0.85 8.62
C ASN A 35 13.65 1.15 7.71
N TYR A 36 12.47 1.25 8.28
CA TYR A 36 11.23 1.55 7.56
C TYR A 36 10.76 2.94 7.97
N GLY A 37 10.39 3.77 6.98
CA GLY A 37 9.94 5.14 7.21
C GLY A 37 8.56 5.25 7.86
N PHE A 38 7.68 4.26 7.66
CA PHE A 38 6.30 4.30 8.15
C PHE A 38 5.82 2.95 8.69
N LEU A 39 4.86 3.03 9.63
CA LEU A 39 4.16 1.90 10.23
C LEU A 39 2.65 2.12 10.11
N PHE A 40 1.94 1.11 9.61
CA PHE A 40 0.49 1.08 9.51
C PHE A 40 -0.08 -0.17 10.17
N GLU A 41 -1.27 -0.03 10.74
CA GLU A 41 -2.09 -1.17 11.18
C GLU A 41 -3.16 -1.43 10.12
N VAL A 42 -3.17 -2.64 9.56
CA VAL A 42 -4.15 -3.06 8.55
C VAL A 42 -4.97 -4.23 9.06
N LYS A 43 -6.26 -4.25 8.72
CA LYS A 43 -7.19 -5.28 9.21
C LYS A 43 -7.13 -6.58 8.39
N THR A 44 -6.65 -6.50 7.16
CA THR A 44 -6.67 -7.63 6.22
C THR A 44 -5.35 -7.73 5.47
N TRP A 45 -5.02 -8.95 5.02
CA TRP A 45 -3.85 -9.22 4.19
C TRP A 45 -3.96 -8.68 2.76
N ASP A 46 -5.12 -8.15 2.36
CA ASP A 46 -5.33 -7.59 1.03
C ASP A 46 -4.37 -6.43 0.72
N ILE A 47 -4.10 -5.57 1.72
CA ILE A 47 -3.20 -4.43 1.54
C ILE A 47 -1.74 -4.90 1.37
N PRO A 48 -1.14 -5.70 2.27
CA PRO A 48 0.21 -6.22 2.07
C PRO A 48 0.38 -7.02 0.77
N ILE A 49 -0.61 -7.82 0.38
CA ILE A 49 -0.58 -8.63 -0.85
C ILE A 49 -0.58 -7.73 -2.11
N ASN A 50 -1.32 -6.62 -2.08
CA ASN A 50 -1.46 -5.69 -3.20
C ASN A 50 -0.70 -4.39 -2.97
N ILE A 51 0.40 -4.42 -2.20
CA ILE A 51 1.10 -3.21 -1.76
C ILE A 51 1.63 -2.36 -2.92
N ASP A 52 1.89 -2.98 -4.06
CA ASP A 52 2.27 -2.35 -5.33
C ASP A 52 1.23 -1.34 -5.84
N LYS A 53 -0.05 -1.51 -5.44
CA LYS A 53 -1.17 -0.63 -5.78
C LYS A 53 -1.32 0.54 -4.81
N TYR A 54 -0.43 0.70 -3.84
CA TYR A 54 -0.48 1.77 -2.86
C TYR A 54 0.76 2.65 -2.94
N LEU A 55 0.61 3.89 -2.49
CA LEU A 55 1.68 4.85 -2.24
C LEU A 55 1.45 5.52 -0.89
N ILE A 56 2.46 6.24 -0.40
CA ILE A 56 2.30 7.09 0.78
C ILE A 56 2.20 8.54 0.32
N GLN A 57 1.12 9.20 0.71
CA GLN A 57 0.90 10.61 0.45
C GLN A 57 0.53 11.30 1.75
N GLU A 58 1.27 12.36 2.11
CA GLU A 58 1.07 13.12 3.35
C GLU A 58 1.08 12.21 4.62
N GLY A 59 1.94 11.19 4.62
CA GLY A 59 2.06 10.22 5.72
C GLY A 59 0.92 9.19 5.81
N LYS A 60 0.05 9.12 4.80
CA LYS A 60 -1.06 8.16 4.75
C LYS A 60 -0.87 7.17 3.62
N LEU A 61 -1.28 5.94 3.85
CA LEU A 61 -1.35 4.91 2.81
C LEU A 61 -2.55 5.18 1.90
N VAL A 62 -2.29 5.46 0.62
CA VAL A 62 -3.30 5.81 -0.39
C VAL A 62 -3.19 4.83 -1.55
N LYS A 63 -4.33 4.31 -2.02
CA LYS A 63 -4.35 3.49 -3.23
C LYS A 63 -3.98 4.36 -4.42
N LYS A 64 -3.01 3.93 -5.22
CA LYS A 64 -2.72 4.52 -6.53
C LYS A 64 -4.05 4.53 -7.28
N THR A 65 -4.62 5.70 -7.47
CA THR A 65 -5.69 5.86 -8.44
C THR A 65 -5.09 5.40 -9.75
N GLU A 66 -5.60 4.31 -10.30
CA GLU A 66 -5.37 4.01 -11.71
C GLU A 66 -5.86 5.27 -12.43
N MET A 67 -4.92 6.08 -12.92
CA MET A 67 -5.25 6.97 -14.02
C MET A 67 -5.68 6.00 -15.09
N ILE A 68 -6.99 5.81 -15.21
CA ILE A 68 -7.59 5.27 -16.42
C ILE A 68 -7.12 6.25 -17.48
N GLN A 69 -6.01 5.95 -18.16
CA GLN A 69 -5.80 6.42 -19.50
C GLN A 69 -6.85 5.68 -20.30
N ASP A 70 -8.09 6.16 -20.19
CA ASP A 70 -9.12 5.85 -21.14
C ASP A 70 -8.60 6.52 -22.41
N GLY A 71 -7.92 5.72 -23.21
CA GLY A 71 -7.70 6.02 -24.61
C GLY A 71 -9.08 6.09 -25.24
N SER A 72 -9.78 7.21 -25.05
CA SER A 72 -10.87 7.65 -25.90
C SER A 72 -10.26 8.03 -27.24
N ASN A 73 -9.78 7.01 -27.94
CA ASN A 73 -9.61 6.98 -29.37
C ASN A 73 -11.04 6.77 -29.92
N SER A 74 -11.79 7.86 -30.09
CA SER A 74 -13.04 7.83 -30.84
C SER A 74 -13.03 9.01 -31.81
N GLU A 75 -12.49 8.67 -32.98
CA GLU A 75 -12.96 9.03 -34.31
C GLU A 75 -13.55 10.43 -34.49
N VAL A 76 -12.79 11.25 -35.23
CA VAL A 76 -13.28 12.46 -35.91
C VAL A 76 -14.45 12.07 -36.84
N PRO A 77 -15.66 12.63 -36.68
CA PRO A 77 -16.64 12.57 -37.76
C PRO A 77 -16.17 13.49 -38.90
N GLN A 78 -16.01 12.92 -40.10
CA GLN A 78 -15.91 13.70 -41.34
C GLN A 78 -17.27 14.33 -41.69
#